data_AF-L7LBP0-F1
#
_entry.id   AF-L7LBP0-F1
#
_cell.length_a   1.000
_cell.length_b   1.000
_cell.length_c   1.000
_cell.angle_alpha   90.00
_cell.angle_beta   90.00
_cell.angle_gamma   90.00
#
_symmetry.space_group_name_H-M   'P 1'
#
loop_
_entity.id
_entity.type
_entity.pdbx_description
1 polymer ?
#
loop_
_entity_poly.entity_id
_entity_poly.type
_entity_poly.pdbx_seq_one_letter_code
_entity_poly.pdbx_strand_id
1 'polypeptide(L)' 'MSSDAPTDDAGAAGDPAAAEPEWRRRRRLDAIFGDSGAEVVSDPGEAAHTGYDRDWYERNRPPHHE' A
#
# COMPACT_ATOMS: atom_id res chain seq x y z
N MET A 1 -22.47 -18.98 8.43
CA MET A 1 -21.47 -18.94 7.35
C MET A 1 -20.32 -18.09 7.83
N SER A 2 -19.09 -18.56 7.56
CA SER A 2 -17.83 -18.22 8.21
C SER A 2 -17.47 -16.75 8.23
N SER A 3 -16.82 -16.35 9.32
CA SER A 3 -16.10 -15.09 9.51
C SER A 3 -15.03 -14.88 8.45
N ASP A 4 -14.89 -13.64 7.99
CA ASP A 4 -13.67 -13.17 7.35
C ASP A 4 -13.23 -11.92 8.13
N ALA A 5 -12.10 -12.04 8.82
CA ALA A 5 -11.47 -10.96 9.55
C ALA A 5 -10.45 -10.28 8.61
N PRO A 6 -10.30 -8.95 8.66
CA PRO A 6 -9.22 -8.31 7.90
C PRO A 6 -7.88 -8.79 8.46
N THR A 7 -7.16 -9.56 7.65
CA THR A 7 -5.75 -9.86 7.92
C THR A 7 -4.96 -8.69 7.37
N ASP A 8 -4.91 -7.62 8.17
CA ASP A 8 -3.85 -6.62 8.00
C ASP A 8 -2.54 -7.35 8.25
N ASP A 9 -1.77 -7.59 7.18
CA ASP A 9 -0.38 -8.01 7.23
C ASP A 9 0.46 -6.87 7.81
N ALA A 10 0.24 -6.58 9.09
CA ALA A 10 1.06 -5.73 9.92
C ALA A 10 2.35 -6.51 10.26
N GLY A 11 3.19 -6.72 9.24
CA GLY A 11 4.56 -7.18 9.36
C GLY A 11 5.48 -6.11 9.99
N ALA A 12 5.11 -5.60 11.17
CA ALA A 12 5.95 -4.76 12.02
C ALA A 12 5.43 -4.76 13.48
N ALA A 13 5.09 -5.92 14.03
CA ALA A 13 4.98 -6.08 15.47
C ALA A 13 6.39 -6.04 16.12
N GLY A 14 6.97 -4.85 16.20
CA GLY A 14 8.16 -4.55 16.97
C GLY A 14 7.85 -3.41 17.93
N ASP A 15 8.08 -3.64 19.22
CA ASP A 15 7.95 -2.69 20.33
C ASP A 15 8.22 -1.22 19.92
N PRO A 16 7.29 -0.27 20.12
CA PRO A 16 7.50 1.15 19.75
C PRO A 16 8.62 1.81 20.57
N ALA A 17 9.13 1.14 21.62
CA ALA A 17 10.20 1.62 22.50
C ALA A 17 11.62 1.32 22.01
N ALA A 18 11.81 0.56 20.93
CA ALA A 18 13.14 0.22 20.40
C ALA A 18 13.17 0.28 18.87
N ALA A 19 12.72 1.40 18.29
CA ALA A 19 12.98 1.67 16.89
C ALA A 19 14.49 1.83 16.70
N GLU A 20 15.16 0.79 16.16
CA GLU A 20 16.55 0.88 15.76
C GLU A 20 16.76 2.12 14.85
N PRO A 21 17.89 2.82 14.97
CA PRO A 21 18.15 3.96 14.11
C PRO A 21 18.13 3.55 12.63
N GLU A 22 17.63 4.44 11.76
CA GLU A 22 17.28 4.13 10.36
C GLU A 22 18.43 3.45 9.59
N TRP A 23 19.68 3.88 9.81
CA TRP A 23 20.87 3.31 9.17
C TRP A 23 21.06 1.82 9.46
N ARG A 24 20.67 1.37 10.66
CA ARG A 24 20.79 -0.02 11.11
C ARG A 24 19.70 -0.87 10.47
N ARG A 25 18.47 -0.33 10.40
CA ARG A 25 17.36 -0.95 9.67
C ARG A 25 17.71 -1.10 8.19
N ARG A 26 18.20 -0.04 7.54
CA ARG A 26 18.61 -0.06 6.12
C ARG A 26 19.66 -1.15 5.87
N ARG A 27 20.75 -1.16 6.65
CA ARG A 27 21.79 -2.19 6.54
C ARG A 27 21.27 -3.62 6.72
N ARG A 28 20.32 -3.84 7.64
CA ARG A 28 19.70 -5.17 7.84
C ARG A 28 18.87 -5.57 6.62
N LEU A 29 18.10 -4.64 6.07
CA LEU A 29 17.30 -4.87 4.87
C LEU A 29 18.21 -5.17 3.67
N ASP A 30 19.26 -4.38 3.46
CA ASP A 30 20.22 -4.58 2.35
C ASP A 30 20.95 -5.93 2.47
N ALA A 31 21.21 -6.41 3.69
CA ALA A 31 21.82 -7.73 3.91
C ALA A 31 20.89 -8.90 3.55
N ILE A 32 19.57 -8.71 3.60
CA ILE A 32 18.55 -9.73 3.30
C ILE A 32 18.12 -9.65 1.84
N PHE A 33 17.85 -8.44 1.34
CA PHE A 33 17.23 -8.18 0.04
C PHE A 33 18.24 -7.74 -1.03
N GLY A 34 19.48 -7.42 -0.65
CA GLY A 34 20.50 -6.86 -1.53
C GLY A 34 20.19 -5.41 -1.94
N ASP A 35 20.90 -4.94 -2.98
CA ASP A 35 20.68 -3.62 -3.60
C ASP A 35 19.53 -3.62 -4.63
N SER A 36 18.91 -4.77 -4.84
CA SER A 36 17.66 -4.89 -5.61
C SER A 36 16.52 -4.32 -4.79
N GLY A 37 16.46 -2.98 -4.72
CA GLY A 37 15.27 -2.27 -4.30
C GLY A 37 14.12 -2.77 -5.16
N ALA A 38 13.16 -3.46 -4.54
CA ALA A 38 11.94 -3.82 -5.23
C ALA A 38 11.40 -2.56 -5.90
N GLU A 39 11.06 -2.65 -7.19
CA GLU A 39 10.33 -1.57 -7.85
C GLU A 39 9.13 -1.25 -6.97
N VAL A 40 9.04 -0.02 -6.49
CA VAL A 40 7.93 0.40 -5.62
C VAL A 40 6.70 0.41 -6.51
N VAL A 41 6.01 -0.72 -6.53
CA VAL A 41 4.70 -0.85 -7.18
C VAL A 41 3.71 -0.20 -6.22
N SER A 42 3.45 1.08 -6.43
CA SER A 42 2.36 1.76 -5.74
C SER A 42 1.04 1.12 -6.13
N ASP A 43 0.19 0.81 -5.15
CA ASP A 43 -1.18 0.40 -5.44
C ASP A 43 -1.90 1.56 -6.14
N PRO A 44 -2.55 1.35 -7.30
CA PRO A 44 -3.36 2.38 -7.95
C PRO A 44 -4.46 2.96 -7.03
N GLY A 45 -4.84 2.27 -5.94
CA GLY A 45 -5.75 2.77 -4.92
C GLY A 45 -5.11 3.68 -3.85
N GLU A 46 -3.79 3.69 -3.72
CA GLU A 46 -3.05 4.44 -2.68
C GLU A 46 -2.80 5.90 -3.06
N ALA A 47 -2.82 6.21 -4.37
CA ALA A 47 -2.90 7.58 -4.83
C ALA A 47 -4.28 8.15 -4.45
N ALA A 48 -4.29 9.32 -3.79
CA ALA A 48 -5.52 10.10 -3.63
C ALA A 48 -6.22 10.16 -4.99
N HIS A 49 -7.51 9.80 -5.05
CA HIS A 49 -8.29 9.70 -6.28
C HIS A 49 -8.24 11.03 -7.06
N THR A 50 -7.20 11.21 -7.85
CA THR A 50 -6.87 12.44 -8.56
C THR A 50 -7.30 12.21 -10.00
N GLY A 51 -8.54 12.58 -10.30
CA GLY A 51 -8.92 12.83 -11.69
C GLY A 51 -10.23 12.23 -12.19
N TYR A 52 -10.96 11.47 -11.37
CA TYR A 52 -12.27 10.96 -11.77
C TYR A 52 -13.37 11.49 -10.85
N ASP A 53 -13.60 12.80 -10.96
CA ASP A 53 -14.73 13.48 -10.32
C ASP A 53 -16.06 12.94 -10.86
N ARG A 54 -17.16 13.26 -10.15
CA ARG A 54 -18.54 12.97 -10.58
C ARG A 54 -18.76 13.34 -12.05
N ASP A 55 -18.20 14.47 -12.49
CA ASP A 55 -18.30 14.95 -13.87
C ASP A 55 -17.64 14.01 -14.88
N TRP A 56 -16.51 13.36 -14.53
CA TRP A 56 -15.92 12.35 -15.41
C TRP A 56 -16.83 11.13 -15.51
N TYR A 57 -17.39 10.70 -14.38
CA TYR A 57 -18.30 9.56 -14.34
C TYR A 57 -19.56 9.80 -15.19
N GLU A 58 -20.21 10.95 -15.05
CA GLU A 58 -21.41 11.28 -15.83
C GLU A 58 -21.14 11.30 -17.35
N ARG A 59 -19.95 11.75 -17.76
CA ARG A 59 -19.55 11.78 -19.18
C ARG A 59 -19.17 10.41 -19.74
N ASN A 60 -18.69 9.48 -18.90
CA ASN A 60 -18.14 8.20 -19.34
C ASN A 60 -18.97 6.99 -18.88
N ARG A 61 -20.11 7.21 -18.19
CA ARG A 61 -20.94 6.10 -17.70
C ARG A 61 -21.47 5.27 -18.87
N PRO A 62 -21.45 3.92 -18.77
CA PRO A 62 -22.05 3.06 -19.77
C PRO A 62 -23.54 3.38 -19.99
N PRO A 63 -24.07 3.18 -21.21
CA PRO A 63 -25.43 3.56 -21.58
C PRO A 63 -26.55 2.82 -20.84
N HIS A 64 -26.21 1.80 -20.05
CA HIS A 64 -27.17 1.01 -19.25
C HIS A 64 -27.06 1.30 -17.74
N HIS A 65 -26.32 2.33 -17.33
CA HIS A 65 -26.21 2.71 -15.93
C HIS A 65 -27.36 3.67 -15.56
N GLU A 66 -28.44 3.12 -15.00
CA GLU A 66 -29.54 3.83 -14.31
C GLU A 66 -29.54 3.42 -12.83
#